data_AF-A0A8H4ZZZ9-F1
#
_entry.id   AF-A0A8H4ZZZ9-F1
#
_cell.length_a   1.000
_cell.length_b   1.000
_cell.length_c   1.000
_cell.angle_alpha   90.00
_cell.angle_beta   90.00
_cell.angle_gamma   90.00
#
_symmetry.space_group_name_H-M   'P 1'
#
loop_
_entity.id
_entity.type
_entity.pdbx_description
1 polymer ?
#
loop_
_entity_poly.entity_id
_entity_poly.type
_entity_poly.pdbx_seq_one_letter_code
_entity_poly.pdbx_strand_id
1 'polypeptide(L)'
;MPNGRHISQNSETSFPIVRREREFARPSTATTMAPEDDLYDRTGKNYGLASQMVSSEDLQVPGLLFSHETNPHHQGESAEPAMTDREAMETELIRALISSYFNIVRESIADQVPKAVMHLLVNHCKDVVQNRLVSELYKESLFEELLYEDDGVKKEREKCERLLQTYREAAKIIGEVL
;
A
#
# COMPACT_ATOMS: atom_id res chain seq x y z
N MET A 1 -40.68 51.33 23.76
CA MET A 1 -40.87 50.71 22.43
C MET A 1 -40.01 49.45 22.35
N PRO A 2 -40.45 48.40 21.62
CA PRO A 2 -40.32 47.00 22.06
C PRO A 2 -39.48 46.07 21.13
N ASN A 3 -39.14 44.91 21.68
CA ASN A 3 -39.07 43.54 21.10
C ASN A 3 -38.11 43.11 19.97
N GLY A 4 -37.38 42.01 20.29
CA GLY A 4 -37.20 40.80 19.45
C GLY A 4 -35.78 40.61 18.87
N ARG A 5 -35.14 39.43 18.78
CA ARG A 5 -35.48 38.02 19.06
C ARG A 5 -34.17 37.21 19.25
N HIS A 6 -34.31 36.05 19.89
CA HIS A 6 -33.41 34.89 19.88
C HIS A 6 -32.95 34.45 18.48
N ILE A 7 -31.77 33.80 18.38
CA ILE A 7 -31.58 32.36 18.06
C ILE A 7 -30.07 32.04 18.01
N SER A 8 -29.63 31.13 18.90
CA SER A 8 -28.41 30.34 18.75
C SER A 8 -28.67 29.20 17.77
N GLN A 9 -27.77 28.95 16.80
CA GLN A 9 -27.46 27.61 16.28
C GLN A 9 -26.05 27.61 15.66
N ASN A 10 -25.06 27.07 16.37
CA ASN A 10 -23.87 26.50 15.76
C ASN A 10 -24.07 24.99 15.76
N SER A 11 -24.43 24.41 14.61
CA SER A 11 -24.50 22.97 14.41
C SER A 11 -23.10 22.42 14.16
N GLU A 12 -22.45 21.93 15.22
CA GLU A 12 -21.34 20.99 15.10
C GLU A 12 -21.87 19.67 14.54
N THR A 13 -21.52 19.31 13.31
CA THR A 13 -21.69 17.94 12.81
C THR A 13 -20.58 17.07 13.39
N SER A 14 -20.83 16.59 14.61
CA SER A 14 -20.01 15.60 15.29
C SER A 14 -20.31 14.21 14.71
N PHE A 15 -19.37 13.63 13.95
CA PHE A 15 -19.47 12.23 13.52
C PHE A 15 -18.93 11.32 14.63
N PRO A 16 -19.71 10.35 15.16
CA PRO A 16 -19.25 9.49 16.22
C PRO A 16 -18.28 8.41 15.69
N ILE A 17 -17.10 8.34 16.30
CA ILE A 17 -16.17 7.20 16.16
C ILE A 17 -16.80 6.00 16.88
N VAL A 18 -17.40 5.08 16.11
CA VAL A 18 -17.89 3.81 16.63
C VAL A 18 -16.69 2.91 16.94
N ARG A 19 -16.35 2.85 18.23
CA ARG A 19 -15.40 1.91 18.82
C ARG A 19 -16.03 0.50 18.75
N ARG A 20 -15.62 -0.32 17.79
CA ARG A 20 -16.08 -1.72 17.71
C ARG A 20 -15.27 -2.56 18.70
N GLU A 21 -15.93 -2.97 19.77
CA GLU A 21 -15.43 -3.90 20.77
C GLU A 21 -15.12 -5.27 20.13
N ARG A 22 -14.06 -5.91 20.64
CA ARG A 22 -13.69 -7.29 20.26
C ARG A 22 -14.70 -8.24 20.90
N GLU A 23 -15.50 -8.90 20.09
CA GLU A 23 -16.29 -10.06 20.52
C GLU A 23 -15.72 -11.35 19.93
N PHE A 24 -15.38 -12.27 20.83
CA PHE A 24 -14.85 -13.60 20.58
C PHE A 24 -16.04 -14.54 20.41
N ALA A 25 -16.41 -14.91 19.18
CA ALA A 25 -17.46 -15.90 18.94
C ALA A 25 -17.13 -16.77 17.72
N ARG A 26 -17.02 -18.09 17.96
CA ARG A 26 -17.00 -19.12 16.91
C ARG A 26 -18.42 -19.29 16.35
N PRO A 27 -18.56 -19.70 15.08
CA PRO A 27 -19.25 -20.98 14.85
C PRO A 27 -18.68 -21.83 13.70
N SER A 28 -18.69 -23.15 13.91
CA SER A 28 -18.57 -24.17 12.87
C SER A 28 -19.93 -24.38 12.21
N THR A 29 -20.00 -24.29 10.88
CA THR A 29 -20.84 -25.17 10.05
C THR A 29 -20.24 -25.27 8.64
N ALA A 30 -20.04 -26.51 8.20
CA ALA A 30 -19.47 -26.86 6.91
C ALA A 30 -20.43 -26.51 5.76
N THR A 31 -19.91 -25.95 4.67
CA THR A 31 -20.56 -25.94 3.36
C THR A 31 -19.47 -26.04 2.29
N THR A 32 -19.52 -27.19 1.60
CA THR A 32 -19.04 -27.55 0.26
C THR A 32 -17.99 -26.65 -0.41
N MET A 33 -16.80 -27.21 -0.56
CA MET A 33 -15.70 -26.68 -1.36
C MET A 33 -16.08 -26.68 -2.85
N ALA A 34 -16.20 -25.49 -3.44
CA ALA A 34 -15.90 -25.28 -4.85
C ALA A 34 -14.40 -25.00 -4.96
N PRO A 35 -13.67 -25.58 -5.94
CA PRO A 35 -12.27 -25.27 -6.11
C PRO A 35 -12.18 -23.87 -6.74
N GLU A 36 -11.60 -22.93 -6.01
CA GLU A 36 -11.23 -21.64 -6.59
C GLU A 36 -10.10 -21.85 -7.59
N ASP A 37 -10.19 -21.16 -8.72
CA ASP A 37 -9.19 -21.12 -9.79
C ASP A 37 -7.89 -20.51 -9.26
N ASP A 38 -7.06 -21.34 -8.63
CA ASP A 38 -5.65 -21.07 -8.46
C ASP A 38 -5.02 -21.02 -9.86
N LEU A 39 -4.63 -19.82 -10.28
CA LEU A 39 -3.75 -19.60 -11.43
C LEU A 39 -2.36 -20.14 -11.10
N TYR A 40 -2.20 -21.47 -11.16
CA TYR A 40 -0.92 -22.16 -11.09
C TYR A 40 -0.18 -21.97 -12.41
N ASP A 41 0.91 -21.21 -12.39
CA ASP A 41 1.96 -21.37 -13.40
C ASP A 41 2.64 -22.74 -13.18
N ARG A 42 3.02 -23.39 -14.28
CA ARG A 42 3.42 -24.81 -14.39
C ARG A 42 4.72 -25.15 -13.65
N THR A 43 5.28 -24.21 -12.90
CA THR A 43 6.53 -24.30 -12.14
C THR A 43 6.36 -24.35 -10.61
N GLY A 44 5.12 -24.43 -10.09
CA GLY A 44 4.88 -24.88 -8.71
C GLY A 44 5.53 -24.07 -7.59
N LYS A 45 5.75 -22.76 -7.78
CA LYS A 45 6.28 -21.87 -6.73
C LYS A 45 5.15 -21.12 -6.06
N ASN A 46 4.91 -21.41 -4.78
CA ASN A 46 3.95 -20.73 -3.92
C ASN A 46 4.63 -19.50 -3.27
N TYR A 47 4.10 -18.30 -3.49
CA TYR A 47 4.52 -17.07 -2.79
C TYR A 47 3.67 -16.87 -1.53
N GLY A 48 3.69 -17.87 -0.66
CA GLY A 48 3.10 -17.80 0.67
C GLY A 48 4.06 -17.16 1.65
N LEU A 49 3.73 -15.95 2.10
CA LEU A 49 4.35 -15.21 3.20
C LEU A 49 4.24 -15.99 4.54
N ALA A 50 5.09 -16.98 4.77
CA ALA A 50 5.55 -17.45 6.10
C ALA A 50 6.33 -18.77 6.00
N SER A 51 7.64 -18.69 5.76
CA SER A 51 8.69 -19.58 6.29
C SER A 51 9.87 -19.58 5.34
N GLN A 52 10.93 -18.87 5.70
CA GLN A 52 12.27 -19.46 5.69
C GLN A 52 13.14 -18.57 6.58
N MET A 53 13.44 -19.09 7.78
CA MET A 53 14.62 -18.68 8.51
C MET A 53 15.81 -19.05 7.62
N VAL A 54 16.55 -18.05 7.13
CA VAL A 54 17.75 -18.29 6.33
C VAL A 54 18.85 -18.77 7.28
N SER A 55 19.19 -20.05 7.16
CA SER A 55 20.42 -20.60 7.71
C SER A 55 21.61 -19.98 6.97
N SER A 56 22.66 -19.67 7.71
CA SER A 56 23.77 -18.80 7.33
C SER A 56 24.78 -19.38 6.33
N GLU A 57 24.38 -20.27 5.42
CA GLU A 57 25.26 -20.85 4.41
C GLU A 57 24.58 -20.71 3.04
N ASP A 58 25.33 -20.23 2.05
CA ASP A 58 24.94 -19.97 0.64
C ASP A 58 24.53 -18.53 0.28
N LEU A 59 25.53 -17.64 0.24
CA LEU A 59 25.51 -16.49 -0.68
C LEU A 59 26.75 -16.53 -1.59
N GLN A 60 26.78 -17.48 -2.53
CA GLN A 60 27.77 -17.51 -3.60
C GLN A 60 27.33 -16.54 -4.70
N VAL A 61 28.03 -15.41 -4.84
CA VAL A 61 27.79 -14.42 -5.91
C VAL A 61 28.60 -14.82 -7.16
N PRO A 62 27.99 -15.09 -8.33
CA PRO A 62 28.73 -15.48 -9.53
C PRO A 62 29.34 -14.28 -10.28
N GLY A 63 30.68 -14.28 -10.39
CA GLY A 63 31.46 -13.91 -11.57
C GLY A 63 31.35 -12.50 -12.17
N LEU A 64 32.28 -11.62 -11.78
CA LEU A 64 32.81 -10.60 -12.69
C LEU A 64 34.23 -11.02 -13.12
N LEU A 65 34.36 -11.37 -14.40
CA LEU A 65 35.62 -11.61 -15.07
C LEU A 65 36.41 -10.31 -15.19
N PHE A 66 37.40 -10.12 -14.33
CA PHE A 66 38.53 -9.22 -14.59
C PHE A 66 39.79 -10.08 -14.65
N SER A 67 40.33 -10.24 -15.84
CA SER A 67 41.57 -10.95 -16.11
C SER A 67 42.73 -10.29 -15.35
N HIS A 68 43.31 -10.99 -14.38
CA HIS A 68 44.63 -10.66 -13.86
C HIS A 68 45.61 -11.72 -14.36
N GLU A 69 46.39 -11.37 -15.38
CA GLU A 69 47.58 -12.12 -15.76
C GLU A 69 48.51 -12.23 -14.54
N THR A 70 48.94 -13.45 -14.26
CA THR A 70 49.93 -13.75 -13.23
C THR A 70 51.32 -13.34 -13.73
N ASN A 71 51.87 -12.25 -13.19
CA ASN A 71 53.30 -11.98 -13.30
C ASN A 71 54.04 -12.69 -12.14
N PRO A 72 55.02 -13.57 -12.40
CA PRO A 72 55.66 -14.36 -11.35
C PRO A 72 56.98 -13.70 -10.92
N HIS A 73 56.98 -12.78 -9.94
CA HIS A 73 58.20 -12.41 -9.21
C HIS A 73 57.89 -11.70 -7.88
N HIS A 74 57.89 -12.46 -6.78
CA HIS A 74 58.78 -12.27 -5.63
C HIS A 74 58.46 -13.33 -4.57
N GLN A 75 59.26 -14.40 -4.55
CA GLN A 75 59.50 -15.17 -3.34
C GLN A 75 60.22 -14.24 -2.35
N GLY A 76 59.43 -13.61 -1.48
CA GLY A 76 59.86 -13.24 -0.16
C GLY A 76 58.96 -14.00 0.80
N GLU A 77 59.51 -15.01 1.47
CA GLU A 77 58.90 -15.57 2.67
C GLU A 77 58.88 -14.47 3.74
N SER A 78 57.91 -13.57 3.67
CA SER A 78 57.47 -12.85 4.87
C SER A 78 56.54 -13.81 5.59
N ALA A 79 57.12 -14.61 6.49
CA ALA A 79 56.37 -15.19 7.58
C ALA A 79 55.67 -14.01 8.28
N GLU A 80 54.39 -13.80 7.97
CA GLU A 80 53.49 -13.05 8.85
C GLU A 80 53.73 -13.64 10.24
N PRO A 81 54.16 -12.84 11.24
CA PRO A 81 54.35 -13.38 12.57
C PRO A 81 53.03 -14.03 12.95
N ALA A 82 53.08 -15.33 13.27
CA ALA A 82 51.89 -16.06 13.69
C ALA A 82 51.19 -15.24 14.77
N MET A 83 49.95 -14.82 14.46
CA MET A 83 49.13 -14.02 15.35
C MET A 83 49.19 -14.67 16.72
N THR A 84 49.60 -13.92 17.74
CA THR A 84 49.63 -14.48 19.09
C THR A 84 48.21 -14.92 19.47
N ASP A 85 48.06 -15.96 20.27
CA ASP A 85 46.73 -16.45 20.70
C ASP A 85 45.86 -15.33 21.29
N ARG A 86 46.53 -14.33 21.87
CA ARG A 86 45.93 -13.09 22.35
C ARG A 86 45.36 -12.22 21.21
N GLU A 87 46.16 -11.93 20.18
CA GLU A 87 45.72 -11.15 19.01
C GLU A 87 44.60 -11.86 18.24
N ALA A 88 44.64 -13.19 18.15
CA ALA A 88 43.57 -13.98 17.56
C ALA A 88 42.26 -13.85 18.37
N MET A 89 42.33 -13.94 19.70
CA MET A 89 41.17 -13.75 20.59
C MET A 89 40.62 -12.31 20.51
N GLU A 90 41.49 -11.30 20.52
CA GLU A 90 41.10 -9.89 20.40
C GLU A 90 40.45 -9.61 19.05
N THR A 91 40.95 -10.20 17.95
CA THR A 91 40.35 -10.08 16.62
C THR A 91 38.97 -10.71 16.55
N GLU A 92 38.78 -11.89 17.17
CA GLU A 92 37.47 -12.54 17.21
C GLU A 92 36.46 -11.75 18.05
N LEU A 93 36.91 -11.16 19.17
CA LEU A 93 36.10 -10.24 19.95
C LEU A 93 35.66 -9.03 19.12
N ILE A 94 36.57 -8.41 18.37
CA ILE A 94 36.25 -7.28 17.48
C ILE A 94 35.21 -7.70 16.43
N ARG A 95 35.36 -8.90 15.83
CA ARG A 95 34.39 -9.44 14.87
C ARG A 95 33.00 -9.62 15.49
N ALA A 96 32.94 -10.15 16.71
CA ALA A 96 31.68 -10.33 17.44
C ALA A 96 31.02 -8.98 17.77
N LEU A 97 31.80 -7.97 18.18
CA LEU A 97 31.30 -6.63 18.47
C LEU A 97 30.75 -5.93 17.24
N ILE A 98 31.46 -5.99 16.11
CA ILE A 98 30.99 -5.43 14.83
C ILE A 98 29.67 -6.09 14.42
N SER A 99 29.59 -7.42 14.51
CA SER A 99 28.38 -8.17 14.15
C SER A 99 27.20 -7.80 15.06
N SER A 100 27.43 -7.69 16.37
CA SER A 100 26.41 -7.26 17.34
C SER A 100 25.90 -5.85 17.05
N TYR A 101 26.81 -4.89 16.83
CA TYR A 101 26.42 -3.52 16.51
C TYR A 101 25.67 -3.42 15.18
N PHE A 102 26.15 -4.11 14.15
CA PHE A 102 25.51 -4.15 12.84
C PHE A 102 24.08 -4.70 12.92
N ASN A 103 23.86 -5.73 13.75
CA ASN A 103 22.52 -6.29 13.97
C ASN A 103 21.55 -5.26 14.58
N ILE A 104 21.99 -4.52 15.60
CA ILE A 104 21.17 -3.46 16.23
C ILE A 104 20.83 -2.37 15.21
N VAL A 105 21.82 -1.91 14.42
CA VAL A 105 21.60 -0.88 13.40
C VAL A 105 20.65 -1.38 12.31
N ARG A 106 20.80 -2.63 11.87
CA ARG A 106 19.91 -3.25 10.88
C ARG A 106 18.46 -3.31 11.37
N GLU A 107 18.24 -3.71 12.62
CA GLU A 107 16.91 -3.70 13.23
C GLU A 107 16.34 -2.28 13.35
N SER A 108 17.18 -1.30 13.71
CA SER A 108 16.79 0.10 13.76
C SER A 108 16.37 0.62 12.38
N ILE A 109 17.14 0.34 11.33
CA ILE A 109 16.80 0.75 9.95
C ILE A 109 15.49 0.08 9.50
N ALA A 110 15.31 -1.22 9.79
CA ALA A 110 14.10 -1.96 9.44
C ALA A 110 12.83 -1.35 10.06
N ASP A 111 12.94 -0.72 11.24
CA ASP A 111 11.83 -0.05 11.91
C ASP A 111 11.67 1.42 11.46
N GLN A 112 12.76 2.17 11.33
CA GLN A 112 12.72 3.60 11.04
C GLN A 112 12.32 3.91 9.60
N VAL A 113 12.73 3.10 8.62
CA VAL A 113 12.43 3.37 7.20
C VAL A 113 10.92 3.29 6.91
N PRO A 114 10.19 2.23 7.29
CA PRO A 114 8.74 2.19 7.10
C PRO A 114 8.01 3.34 7.81
N LYS A 115 8.47 3.73 9.01
CA LYS A 115 7.91 4.88 9.75
C LYS A 115 8.13 6.19 9.00
N ALA A 116 9.31 6.40 8.44
CA ALA A 116 9.62 7.58 7.64
C ALA A 116 8.76 7.63 6.37
N VAL A 117 8.61 6.52 5.63
CA VAL A 117 7.76 6.45 4.44
C VAL A 117 6.30 6.72 4.80
N MET A 118 5.80 6.10 5.88
CA MET A 118 4.44 6.31 6.34
C MET A 118 4.19 7.79 6.69
N HIS A 119 5.10 8.42 7.41
CA HIS A 119 4.94 9.79 7.86
C HIS A 119 5.11 10.81 6.71
N LEU A 120 6.18 10.68 5.92
CA LEU A 120 6.55 11.68 4.93
C LEU A 120 5.78 11.57 3.63
N LEU A 121 5.42 10.36 3.21
CA LEU A 121 4.75 10.13 1.93
C LEU A 121 3.28 9.79 2.13
N VAL A 122 2.98 8.70 2.85
CA VAL A 122 1.61 8.17 2.90
C VAL A 122 0.67 9.15 3.60
N ASN A 123 1.03 9.60 4.80
CA ASN A 123 0.20 10.56 5.54
C ASN A 123 0.15 11.93 4.84
N HIS A 124 1.27 12.40 4.30
CA HIS A 124 1.31 13.64 3.54
C HIS A 124 0.38 13.60 2.31
N CYS A 125 0.45 12.53 1.51
CA CYS A 125 -0.44 12.35 0.36
C CYS A 125 -1.90 12.29 0.81
N LYS A 126 -2.22 11.54 1.87
CA LYS A 126 -3.58 11.45 2.41
C LYS A 126 -4.16 12.82 2.74
N ASP A 127 -3.38 13.68 3.40
CA ASP A 127 -3.86 14.98 3.87
C ASP A 127 -3.91 16.03 2.73
N VAL A 128 -2.95 15.98 1.80
CA VAL A 128 -2.83 16.98 0.72
C VAL A 128 -3.75 16.68 -0.46
N VAL A 129 -4.01 15.40 -0.77
CA VAL A 129 -4.77 15.01 -1.97
C VAL A 129 -6.17 15.62 -1.99
N GLN A 130 -6.88 15.67 -0.86
CA GLN A 130 -8.23 16.23 -0.81
C GLN A 130 -8.25 17.70 -1.23
N ASN A 131 -7.43 18.53 -0.59
CA ASN A 131 -7.35 19.95 -0.90
C ASN A 131 -6.88 20.19 -2.33
N ARG A 132 -5.88 19.41 -2.77
CA ARG A 132 -5.34 19.54 -4.12
C ARG A 132 -6.35 19.16 -5.20
N LEU A 133 -7.08 18.06 -5.03
CA LEU A 133 -8.11 17.65 -5.98
C LEU A 133 -9.23 18.70 -6.08
N VAL A 134 -9.66 19.28 -4.95
CA VAL A 134 -10.66 20.36 -4.97
C VAL A 134 -10.13 21.57 -5.74
N SER A 135 -8.93 22.05 -5.43
CA SER A 135 -8.37 23.22 -6.11
C SER A 135 -8.08 22.96 -7.60
N GLU A 136 -7.72 21.74 -7.98
CA GLU A 136 -7.34 21.42 -9.36
C GLU A 136 -8.54 21.12 -10.26
N LEU A 137 -9.54 20.37 -9.75
CA LEU A 137 -10.70 19.94 -10.54
C LEU A 137 -11.86 20.94 -10.49
N TYR A 138 -11.97 21.75 -9.44
CA TYR A 138 -13.07 22.70 -9.28
C TYR A 138 -12.79 24.04 -9.97
N LYS A 139 -12.50 23.98 -11.27
CA LYS A 139 -12.27 25.15 -12.13
C LYS A 139 -13.34 25.17 -13.21
N GLU A 140 -14.13 26.23 -13.26
CA GLU A 140 -15.25 26.36 -14.21
C GLU A 140 -14.82 26.15 -15.67
N SER A 141 -13.60 26.60 -16.02
CA SER A 141 -13.03 26.43 -17.34
C SER A 141 -12.82 24.96 -17.77
N LEU A 142 -12.72 24.04 -16.81
CA LEU A 142 -12.52 22.61 -17.05
C LEU A 142 -13.83 21.82 -17.02
N PHE A 143 -14.95 22.43 -16.61
CA PHE A 143 -16.19 21.70 -16.41
C PHE A 143 -16.79 21.13 -17.70
N GLU A 144 -16.66 21.84 -18.82
CA GLU A 144 -17.17 21.35 -20.11
C GLU A 144 -16.49 20.05 -20.55
N GLU A 145 -15.20 19.89 -20.25
CA GLU A 145 -14.42 18.68 -20.56
C GLU A 145 -14.56 17.61 -19.47
N LEU A 146 -14.39 17.97 -18.19
CA LEU A 146 -14.39 17.01 -17.08
C LEU A 146 -15.77 16.43 -16.78
N LEU A 147 -16.84 17.21 -16.99
CA LEU A 147 -18.23 16.78 -16.80
C LEU A 147 -18.91 16.41 -18.13
N TYR A 148 -18.12 16.19 -19.19
CA TYR A 148 -18.64 15.70 -20.45
C TYR A 148 -19.27 14.32 -20.26
N GLU A 149 -20.56 14.21 -20.56
CA GLU A 149 -21.29 12.94 -20.55
C GLU A 149 -20.99 12.17 -21.84
N ASP A 150 -20.67 10.89 -21.72
CA ASP A 150 -20.48 10.01 -22.87
C ASP A 150 -21.75 9.95 -23.75
N ASP A 151 -21.57 10.02 -25.07
CA ASP A 151 -22.68 10.07 -26.04
C ASP A 151 -23.60 8.83 -25.96
N GLY A 152 -23.06 7.67 -25.57
CA GLY A 152 -23.84 6.45 -25.35
C GLY A 152 -24.78 6.57 -24.16
N VAL A 153 -24.28 7.08 -23.03
CA VAL A 153 -25.08 7.33 -21.81
C VAL A 153 -26.15 8.39 -22.09
N LYS A 154 -25.77 9.47 -22.78
CA LYS A 154 -26.70 10.53 -23.21
C LYS A 154 -27.84 9.97 -24.06
N LYS A 155 -27.54 9.11 -25.03
CA LYS A 155 -28.54 8.51 -25.92
C LYS A 155 -29.51 7.59 -25.18
N GLU A 156 -29.02 6.80 -24.22
CA GLU A 156 -29.90 5.95 -23.42
C GLU A 156 -30.78 6.78 -22.47
N ARG A 157 -30.24 7.85 -21.88
CA ARG A 157 -31.02 8.81 -21.08
C ARG A 157 -32.15 9.42 -21.90
N GLU A 158 -31.87 9.93 -23.10
CA GLU A 158 -32.87 10.50 -23.99
C GLU A 158 -33.93 9.46 -24.43
N LYS A 159 -33.53 8.21 -24.65
CA LYS A 159 -34.47 7.13 -24.99
C LYS A 159 -35.42 6.80 -23.84
N CYS A 160 -34.89 6.69 -22.62
CA CYS A 160 -35.70 6.51 -21.41
C CYS A 160 -36.64 7.70 -21.18
N GLU A 161 -36.17 8.92 -21.38
CA GLU A 161 -36.98 10.14 -21.26
C GLU A 161 -38.14 10.15 -22.25
N ARG A 162 -37.89 9.82 -23.53
CA ARG A 162 -38.94 9.68 -24.55
C ARG A 162 -39.96 8.61 -24.15
N LEU A 163 -39.51 7.44 -23.72
CA LEU A 163 -40.40 6.35 -23.33
C LEU A 163 -41.28 6.73 -22.13
N LEU A 164 -40.69 7.40 -21.14
CA LEU A 164 -41.39 7.88 -19.96
C LEU A 164 -42.45 8.94 -20.32
N GLN A 165 -42.13 9.83 -21.25
CA GLN A 165 -43.10 10.80 -21.77
C GLN A 165 -44.29 10.12 -22.46
N THR A 166 -44.03 9.10 -23.29
CA THR A 166 -45.10 8.31 -23.93
C THR A 166 -46.00 7.63 -22.90
N TYR A 167 -45.43 7.05 -21.84
CA TYR A 167 -46.24 6.44 -20.77
C TYR A 167 -47.06 7.46 -19.99
N ARG A 168 -46.54 8.67 -19.74
CA ARG A 168 -47.30 9.74 -19.08
C ARG A 168 -48.48 10.20 -19.94
N GLU A 169 -48.27 10.34 -21.25
CA GLU A 169 -49.35 10.69 -22.18
C GLU A 169 -50.42 9.61 -22.25
N ALA A 170 -50.01 8.34 -22.35
CA ALA A 170 -50.95 7.21 -22.31
C ALA A 170 -51.77 7.18 -21.00
N ALA A 171 -51.12 7.40 -19.85
CA ALA A 171 -51.78 7.48 -18.56
C ALA A 171 -52.78 8.66 -18.49
N LYS A 172 -52.42 9.82 -19.05
CA LYS A 172 -53.31 10.98 -19.13
C LYS A 172 -54.56 10.67 -19.96
N ILE A 173 -54.41 10.05 -21.12
CA ILE A 173 -55.53 9.65 -21.98
C ILE A 173 -56.46 8.68 -21.24
N ILE A 174 -55.91 7.68 -20.54
CA ILE A 174 -56.71 6.75 -19.73
C ILE A 174 -57.49 7.49 -18.63
N GLY A 175 -56.85 8.48 -17.99
CA GLY A 175 -57.48 9.31 -16.95
C GLY A 175 -58.57 10.26 -17.47
N GLU A 176 -58.58 10.62 -18.75
CA GLU A 176 -59.61 11.48 -19.36
C GLU A 176 -60.88 10.70 -19.77
N VAL A 177 -60.79 9.36 -19.89
CA VAL A 177 -61.90 8.48 -20.32
C VAL A 177 -62.69 7.92 -19.14
N LEU A 178 -62.15 7.98 -17.92
CA LEU A 178 -62.83 7.66 -16.66
C LEU A 178 -63.50 8.90 -16.05
#